data_AF-X1N7I2-F1
#
_entry.id   AF-X1N7I2-F1
#
_cell.length_a   1.000
_cell.length_b   1.000
_cell.length_c   1.000
_cell.angle_alpha   90.00
_cell.angle_beta   90.00
_cell.angle_gamma   90.00
#
_symmetry.space_group_name_H-M   'P 1'
#
loop_
_entity.id
_entity.type
_entity.pdbx_description
1 polymer ?
#
loop_
_entity_poly.entity_id
_entity_poly.type
_entity_poly.pdbx_seq_one_letter_code
_entity_poly.pdbx_strand_id
1 'polypeptide(L)' 'AVEILFRSDSITSAELRKLQLSFADVVITPKVGRFHWSDFSKPEQCVREGEIAAQNAILELKKKLKKVKPSWWKRLFY' A
#
# COMPACT_ATOMS: atom_id res chain seq x y z
N ALA A 1 -18.34 -24.53 -12.27
CA ALA A 1 -17.20 -24.90 -11.39
C ALA A 1 -16.15 -23.79 -11.31
N VAL A 2 -15.59 -23.33 -12.44
CA VAL A 2 -14.53 -22.30 -12.48
C VAL A 2 -14.93 -20.94 -11.90
N GLU A 3 -16.15 -20.47 -12.18
CA GLU A 3 -16.64 -19.19 -11.62
C GLU A 3 -16.72 -19.22 -10.08
N ILE A 4 -17.22 -20.32 -9.52
CA ILE A 4 -17.30 -20.50 -8.06
C ILE A 4 -15.90 -20.45 -7.45
N LEU A 5 -14.92 -21.10 -8.08
CA LEU A 5 -13.52 -21.05 -7.65
C LEU A 5 -12.98 -19.61 -7.63
N PHE A 6 -13.17 -18.84 -8.71
CA PHE A 6 -12.71 -17.44 -8.76
C PHE A 6 -13.40 -16.54 -7.74
N ARG A 7 -14.70 -16.76 -7.49
CA ARG A 7 -15.43 -16.02 -6.46
C ARG A 7 -14.94 -16.35 -5.07
N SER A 8 -14.70 -17.63 -4.78
CA SER A 8 -14.11 -18.07 -3.51
C SER A 8 -12.74 -17.44 -3.31
N ASP A 9 -11.86 -17.50 -4.32
CA ASP A 9 -10.53 -16.88 -4.28
C ASP A 9 -10.58 -15.37 -4.05
N SER A 10 -11.49 -14.67 -4.74
CA SER A 10 -11.67 -13.22 -4.58
C SER A 10 -12.06 -12.85 -3.15
N ILE A 11 -12.95 -13.62 -2.52
CA ILE A 11 -13.39 -13.39 -1.14
C ILE A 11 -12.24 -13.65 -0.17
N THR A 12 -11.57 -14.80 -0.28
CA THR A 12 -10.46 -15.15 0.62
C THR A 12 -9.30 -14.18 0.48
N SER A 13 -8.96 -13.78 -0.74
CA SER A 13 -7.93 -12.78 -1.02
C SER A 13 -8.30 -11.41 -0.46
N ALA A 14 -9.57 -11.02 -0.50
CA ALA A 14 -10.02 -9.76 0.07
C ALA A 14 -9.89 -9.74 1.60
N GLU A 15 -10.31 -10.80 2.30
CA GLU A 15 -10.18 -10.90 3.75
C GLU A 15 -8.72 -11.00 4.20
N LEU A 16 -7.91 -11.80 3.50
CA LEU A 16 -6.47 -11.87 3.77
C LEU A 16 -5.80 -10.51 3.63
N ARG A 17 -6.13 -9.75 2.58
CA ARG A 17 -5.59 -8.40 2.37
C ARG A 17 -5.99 -7.46 3.49
N LYS A 18 -7.25 -7.50 3.97
CA LYS A 18 -7.69 -6.69 5.12
C LYS A 18 -6.88 -7.02 6.38
N LEU A 19 -6.66 -8.30 6.65
CA LEU A 19 -5.85 -8.75 7.78
C LEU A 19 -4.40 -8.29 7.65
N GLN A 20 -3.78 -8.44 6.48
CA GLN A 20 -2.40 -7.98 6.27
C GLN A 20 -2.27 -6.46 6.42
N LEU A 21 -3.23 -5.69 5.88
CA LEU A 21 -3.24 -4.23 5.97
C LEU A 21 -3.47 -3.72 7.39
N SER A 22 -4.14 -4.48 8.27
CA SER A 22 -4.38 -4.05 9.66
C SER A 22 -3.10 -3.95 10.48
N PHE A 23 -2.05 -4.66 10.08
CA PHE A 23 -0.72 -4.60 10.71
C PHE A 23 0.20 -3.53 10.09
N ALA A 24 -0.20 -2.89 9.00
CA ALA A 24 0.65 -1.93 8.31
C ALA A 24 0.73 -0.58 9.06
N ASP A 25 1.94 -0.03 9.18
CA ASP A 25 2.15 1.30 9.78
C ASP A 25 1.57 2.44 8.94
N VAL A 26 1.58 2.27 7.62
CA VAL A 26 1.09 3.20 6.60
C VAL A 26 0.56 2.37 5.43
N VAL A 27 -0.62 2.73 4.93
CA VAL A 27 -1.24 2.10 3.75
C VAL A 27 -1.36 3.13 2.63
N ILE A 28 -0.84 2.80 1.44
CA ILE A 28 -0.92 3.65 0.25
C ILE A 28 -1.88 3.00 -0.74
N THR A 29 -3.01 3.66 -1.02
CA THR A 29 -4.09 3.09 -1.85
C THR A 29 -4.31 3.95 -3.11
N PRO A 30 -3.72 3.57 -4.26
CA PRO A 30 -3.98 4.27 -5.51
C PRO A 30 -5.40 4.01 -6.04
N LYS A 31 -5.99 5.00 -6.73
CA LYS A 31 -7.38 4.94 -7.21
C LYS A 31 -7.56 4.12 -8.49
N VAL A 32 -6.99 2.91 -8.55
CA VAL A 32 -6.99 2.06 -9.76
C VAL A 32 -8.12 1.04 -9.83
N GLY A 33 -8.95 0.90 -8.79
CA GLY A 33 -10.02 -0.10 -8.72
C GLY A 33 -11.13 0.01 -9.79
N ARG A 34 -11.12 1.10 -10.56
CA ARG A 34 -11.98 1.30 -11.75
C ARG A 34 -11.52 0.49 -12.98
N PHE A 35 -10.26 0.06 -13.01
CA PHE A 35 -9.71 -0.76 -14.08
C PHE A 35 -9.92 -2.23 -13.77
N HIS A 36 -10.35 -3.00 -14.77
CA HIS A 36 -10.42 -4.45 -14.61
C HIS A 36 -9.01 -5.01 -14.42
N TRP A 37 -8.83 -6.01 -13.56
CA TRP A 37 -7.51 -6.54 -13.21
C TRP A 37 -6.73 -7.12 -14.42
N SER A 38 -7.44 -7.49 -15.49
CA SER A 38 -6.86 -7.98 -16.75
C SER A 38 -6.87 -6.93 -17.88
N ASP A 39 -7.20 -5.67 -17.59
CA ASP A 39 -7.16 -4.59 -18.56
C ASP A 39 -5.76 -3.96 -18.59
N PHE A 40 -5.00 -4.29 -19.64
CA PHE A 40 -3.63 -3.80 -19.84
C PHE A 40 -3.57 -2.57 -20.77
N SER A 41 -4.70 -1.96 -21.11
CA SER A 41 -4.75 -0.85 -22.08
C SER A 41 -4.29 0.50 -21.52
N LYS A 42 -4.21 0.66 -20.20
CA LYS A 42 -3.95 1.96 -19.53
C LYS A 42 -2.84 1.91 -18.46
N PRO A 43 -1.67 1.32 -18.74
CA PRO A 43 -0.62 1.15 -17.73
C PRO A 43 -0.10 2.49 -17.20
N GLU A 44 0.05 3.51 -18.04
CA GLU A 44 0.55 4.84 -17.64
C GLU A 44 -0.40 5.52 -16.65
N GLN A 45 -1.71 5.32 -16.81
CA GLN A 45 -2.70 5.87 -15.88
C GLN A 45 -2.60 5.19 -14.51
N CYS A 46 -2.41 3.86 -14.48
CA CYS A 46 -2.20 3.12 -13.23
C CYS A 46 -0.94 3.59 -12.50
N VAL A 47 0.17 3.78 -13.23
CA VAL A 47 1.43 4.30 -12.67
C VAL A 47 1.21 5.69 -12.08
N ARG A 48 0.53 6.57 -12.82
CA ARG A 48 0.27 7.94 -12.38
C ARG A 48 -0.58 8.00 -11.10
N GLU A 49 -1.60 7.16 -10.98
CA GLU A 49 -2.40 7.05 -9.75
C GLU A 49 -1.55 6.54 -8.57
N GLY A 50 -0.60 5.64 -8.83
CA GLY A 50 0.41 5.20 -7.88
C GLY A 50 1.29 6.34 -7.38
N GLU A 51 1.84 7.14 -8.29
CA GLU A 51 2.66 8.32 -7.96
C GLU A 51 1.89 9.31 -7.09
N ILE A 52 0.66 9.64 -7.47
CA ILE A 52 -0.19 10.58 -6.72
C ILE A 52 -0.46 10.06 -5.31
N ALA A 53 -0.83 8.77 -5.17
CA ALA A 53 -1.08 8.17 -3.86
C ALA A 53 0.18 8.17 -2.98
N ALA A 54 1.34 7.86 -3.54
CA ALA A 54 2.62 7.87 -2.83
C ALA A 54 3.02 9.29 -2.39
N GLN A 55 2.87 10.29 -3.27
CA GLN A 55 3.14 11.69 -2.94
C GLN A 55 2.26 12.18 -1.79
N ASN A 56 0.97 11.82 -1.80
CA ASN A 56 0.05 12.20 -0.73
C ASN A 56 0.40 11.56 0.63
N ALA A 57 0.97 10.34 0.62
CA ALA A 57 1.37 9.62 1.84
C ALA A 57 2.75 10.03 2.38
N ILE A 58 3.54 10.83 1.64
CA ILE A 58 4.96 11.06 1.96
C ILE A 58 5.20 11.71 3.33
N LEU A 59 4.28 12.58 3.77
CA LEU A 59 4.37 13.23 5.07
C LEU A 59 4.12 12.23 6.21
N GLU A 60 3.16 11.34 6.05
CA GLU A 60 2.87 10.28 7.02
C GLU A 60 4.04 9.30 7.13
N LEU A 61 4.57 8.85 5.99
CA LEU A 61 5.77 8.03 5.92
C LEU A 61 6.94 8.66 6.68
N LYS A 62 7.23 9.94 6.41
CA LYS A 62 8.31 10.67 7.10
C LYS A 62 8.08 10.75 8.61
N LYS A 63 6.84 10.94 9.07
CA LYS A 63 6.51 10.97 10.51
C LYS A 63 6.78 9.63 11.19
N LYS A 64 6.45 8.51 10.54
CA LYS A 64 6.70 7.16 11.06
C LYS A 64 8.19 6.82 11.09
N LEU A 65 8.94 7.19 10.04
CA LEU A 65 10.39 6.94 9.94
C LEU A 65 11.23 7.73 10.96
N LYS A 66 10.83 8.94 11.35
CA LYS A 66 11.60 9.81 12.27
C LYS A 66 11.82 9.21 13.67
N LYS A 67 11.11 8.15 14.05
CA LYS A 67 11.20 7.52 15.38
C LYS A 67 12.48 6.67 15.57
N VAL A 68 13.31 6.48 14.55
CA VAL A 68 14.55 5.69 14.63
C VAL A 68 15.78 6.60 14.64
N LYS A 69 15.96 7.42 15.68
CA LYS A 69 17.29 7.96 16.00
C LYS A 69 17.84 7.24 17.23
N PRO A 70 18.92 6.46 17.13
CA PRO A 70 19.48 5.79 18.29
C PRO A 70 19.97 6.84 19.28
N SER A 71 19.39 6.84 20.48
CA SER A 71 19.69 7.78 21.56
C SER A 71 21.19 7.80 21.92
N TRP A 72 21.91 6.72 21.64
CA TRP A 72 23.33 6.57 21.97
C TRP A 72 24.26 7.57 21.24
N TRP A 73 23.92 8.04 20.03
CA TRP A 73 24.74 9.02 19.31
C TRP A 73 24.63 10.44 19.90
N LYS A 74 23.53 10.76 20.58
CA LYS A 74 23.36 12.08 21.21
C LYS A 74 24.18 12.25 22.49
N ARG A 75 24.60 11.14 23.13
CA ARG A 75 25.45 11.15 24.33
C ARG A 75 26.95 11.15 24.02
N LEU A 76 27.35 10.91 22.77
CA LEU A 76 28.76 10.84 22.37
C LEU A 76 29.28 12.17 21.80
N PHE A 77 28.39 13.02 21.30
CA PHE A 77 28.74 14.30 20.63
C PHE A 77 28.15 15.54 21.35
N TYR A 78 27.70 15.39 22.59
CA TYR A 78 27.26 16.48 23.48
C TYR A 78 27.76 16.21 24.89
#